data_AF-A0A842Q3Q0-F1
#
_entry.id   AF-A0A842Q3Q0-F1
#
_cell.length_a   1.000
_cell.length_b   1.000
_cell.length_c   1.000
_cell.angle_alpha   90.00
_cell.angle_beta   90.00
_cell.angle_gamma   90.00
#
_symmetry.space_group_name_H-M   'P 1'
#
loop_
_entity.id
_entity.type
_entity.pdbx_description
1 polymer ?
#
loop_
_entity_poly.entity_id
_entity_poly.type
_entity_poly.pdbx_seq_one_letter_code
_entity_poly.pdbx_strand_id
1 'polypeptide(L)'
;DVARLAQLKSLIGGSILLLMVFLMGISINIDATQLLYVSILGSVGFAASLYFFLQSLKRIGTVRTVLMFSMSSVFGLIFAILFLKEDIRIYQMGAIAIMMSGIYLMTRE
;
A
#
# COMPACT_ATOMS: atom_id res chain seq x y z
N ASP A 1 5.64 7.54 -19.49
CA ASP A 1 6.60 7.43 -18.38
C ASP A 1 5.90 6.88 -17.13
N VAL A 2 6.51 5.98 -16.35
CA VAL A 2 5.85 5.41 -15.14
C VAL A 2 5.56 6.50 -14.12
N ALA A 3 6.58 7.32 -13.85
CA ALA A 3 6.53 8.37 -12.84
C ALA A 3 5.43 9.40 -13.13
N ARG A 4 5.26 9.81 -14.40
CA ARG A 4 4.19 10.75 -14.79
C ARG A 4 2.80 10.19 -14.55
N LEU A 5 2.58 8.90 -14.82
CA LEU A 5 1.29 8.25 -14.59
C LEU A 5 0.96 8.19 -13.09
N ALA A 6 1.95 7.85 -12.27
CA ALA A 6 1.83 7.82 -10.82
C ALA A 6 1.54 9.21 -10.24
N GLN A 7 2.31 10.22 -10.67
CA GLN A 7 2.14 11.62 -10.26
C GLN A 7 0.76 12.15 -10.59
N LEU A 8 0.27 11.92 -11.82
CA LEU A 8 -1.06 12.37 -12.22
C LEU A 8 -2.17 11.72 -11.38
N LYS A 9 -2.09 10.40 -11.16
CA LYS A 9 -3.08 9.68 -10.33
C LYS A 9 -3.09 10.20 -8.90
N SER A 10 -1.91 10.40 -8.31
CA SER A 10 -1.76 10.90 -6.95
C SER A 10 -2.19 12.36 -6.82
N LEU A 11 -1.96 13.19 -7.85
CA LEU A 11 -2.41 14.59 -7.87
C LEU A 11 -3.93 14.69 -7.93
N ILE A 12 -4.58 13.88 -8.77
CA ILE A 12 -6.04 13.82 -8.84
C ILE A 12 -6.61 13.33 -7.51
N GLY A 13 -6.08 12.25 -6.95
CA GLY A 13 -6.53 11.73 -5.65
C GLY A 13 -6.34 12.73 -4.51
N GLY A 14 -5.16 13.36 -4.42
CA GLY A 14 -4.84 14.34 -3.39
C GLY A 14 -5.69 15.60 -3.49
N SER A 15 -5.93 16.12 -4.69
CA SER A 15 -6.80 17.28 -4.90
C SER A 15 -8.25 16.99 -4.53
N ILE A 16 -8.78 15.81 -4.87
CA ILE A 16 -10.13 15.38 -4.46
C ILE A 16 -10.22 15.30 -2.93
N LEU A 17 -9.22 14.72 -2.25
CA LEU A 17 -9.21 14.63 -0.79
C LEU A 17 -9.14 16.02 -0.12
N LEU A 18 -8.32 16.93 -0.65
CA LEU A 18 -8.24 18.32 -0.16
C LEU A 18 -9.57 19.06 -0.36
N LEU A 19 -10.22 18.86 -1.50
CA LEU A 19 -11.54 19.43 -1.79
C LEU A 19 -12.60 18.89 -0.82
N MET A 20 -12.56 17.60 -0.50
CA MET A 20 -13.40 16.98 0.52
C MET A 20 -13.20 17.60 1.91
N VAL A 21 -11.95 17.78 2.34
CA VAL A 21 -11.61 18.43 3.62
C VAL A 21 -12.17 19.85 3.67
N PHE A 22 -12.05 20.60 2.57
CA PHE A 22 -12.59 21.95 2.46
C PHE A 22 -14.13 21.98 2.54
N LEU A 23 -14.81 21.07 1.83
CA LEU A 23 -16.28 20.95 1.87
C LEU A 23 -16.82 20.56 3.24
N MET A 24 -16.09 19.74 3.99
CA MET A 24 -16.48 19.32 5.34
C MET A 24 -16.16 20.37 6.42
N GLY A 25 -15.49 21.48 6.06
CA GLY A 25 -15.17 22.55 7.01
C GLY A 25 -14.21 22.10 8.13
N ILE A 26 -13.39 21.09 7.89
CA ILE A 26 -12.47 20.55 8.89
C ILE A 26 -11.37 21.57 9.13
N SER A 27 -11.23 22.04 10.38
CA SER A 27 -10.17 22.98 10.77
C SER A 27 -8.80 22.31 10.65
N ILE A 28 -8.00 22.77 9.68
CA ILE A 28 -6.63 22.29 9.43
C ILE A 28 -5.68 22.94 10.44
N ASN A 29 -5.67 22.42 11.67
CA ASN A 29 -4.65 22.74 12.66
C ASN A 29 -3.57 21.66 12.60
N ILE A 30 -2.61 21.82 11.68
CA ILE A 30 -1.50 20.88 11.50
C ILE A 30 -0.24 21.47 12.12
N ASP A 31 0.38 20.71 13.03
CA ASP A 31 1.69 21.03 13.58
C ASP A 31 2.81 20.70 12.58
N ALA A 32 3.91 21.45 12.60
CA ALA A 32 5.05 21.25 11.69
C ALA A 32 5.63 19.83 11.77
N THR A 33 5.58 19.22 12.96
CA THR A 33 6.02 17.84 13.20
C THR A 33 5.12 16.82 12.50
N GLN A 34 3.80 17.04 12.52
CA GLN A 34 2.83 16.18 11.84
C GLN A 34 2.98 16.27 10.31
N LEU A 35 3.25 17.46 9.80
CA LEU A 35 3.53 17.67 8.38
C LEU A 35 4.73 16.84 7.93
N LEU A 36 5.81 16.83 8.74
CA LEU A 36 7.01 16.04 8.47
C LEU A 36 6.70 14.54 8.46
N TYR A 37 5.97 14.03 9.45
CA TYR A 37 5.59 12.61 9.51
C TYR A 37 4.73 12.19 8.31
N VAL A 38 3.72 12.98 7.95
CA VAL A 38 2.87 12.70 6.79
C VAL A 38 3.67 12.73 5.50
N SER A 39 4.61 13.67 5.36
CA SER A 39 5.44 13.77 4.16
C SER A 39 6.40 12.58 4.03
N ILE A 40 6.99 12.10 5.13
CA ILE A 40 7.85 10.90 5.14
C ILE A 40 7.02 9.64 4.85
N LEU A 41 5.89 9.46 5.55
CA LEU A 41 5.00 8.30 5.35
C LEU A 41 4.41 8.28 3.93
N GLY A 42 4.03 9.43 3.39
CA GLY A 42 3.50 9.56 2.03
C GLY A 42 4.56 9.29 0.96
N SER A 43 5.78 9.81 1.14
CA SER A 43 6.85 9.60 0.17
C SER A 43 7.37 8.16 0.19
N VAL A 44 7.76 7.66 1.37
CA VAL A 44 8.36 6.33 1.50
C VAL A 44 7.31 5.23 1.43
N GLY A 45 6.22 5.38 2.16
CA GLY A 45 5.16 4.36 2.24
C GLY A 45 4.34 4.26 0.96
N PHE A 46 3.96 5.40 0.37
CA PHE A 46 3.06 5.42 -0.78
C PHE A 46 3.79 5.64 -2.12
N ALA A 47 4.57 6.71 -2.26
CA ALA A 47 5.16 7.07 -3.55
C ALA A 47 6.22 6.06 -4.02
N ALA A 48 7.14 5.64 -3.14
CA ALA A 48 8.14 4.63 -3.48
C ALA A 48 7.51 3.26 -3.77
N SER A 49 6.54 2.83 -2.95
CA SER A 49 5.79 1.59 -3.16
C SER A 49 5.07 1.57 -4.51
N LEU A 50 4.35 2.64 -4.85
CA LEU A 50 3.65 2.77 -6.14
C LEU A 50 4.62 2.77 -7.33
N TYR A 51 5.77 3.43 -7.19
CA TYR A 51 6.80 3.43 -8.22
C TYR A 51 7.31 2.01 -8.48
N PHE A 52 7.67 1.26 -7.43
CA PHE A 52 8.09 -0.14 -7.57
C PHE A 52 7.00 -1.02 -8.14
N PHE A 53 5.74 -0.86 -7.72
CA PHE A 53 4.62 -1.62 -8.25
C PHE A 53 4.45 -1.41 -9.76
N LEU A 54 4.43 -0.16 -10.22
CA LEU A 54 4.30 0.15 -11.65
C LEU A 54 5.53 -0.28 -12.46
N GLN A 55 6.73 -0.22 -11.87
CA GLN A 55 7.95 -0.72 -12.49
C GLN A 55 7.91 -2.25 -12.65
N SER A 56 7.39 -2.97 -11.65
CA SER A 56 7.15 -4.41 -11.72
C SER A 56 6.11 -4.75 -12.80
N LEU A 57 5.00 -4.01 -12.88
CA LEU A 57 4.00 -4.18 -13.96
C LEU A 57 4.66 -4.16 -15.34
N LYS A 58 5.61 -3.24 -15.56
CA LYS A 58 6.32 -3.10 -16.83
C LYS A 58 7.33 -4.19 -17.12
N ARG A 59 7.98 -4.77 -16.09
CA ARG A 59 9.07 -5.74 -16.29
C ARG A 59 8.59 -7.19 -16.32
N ILE A 60 7.68 -7.57 -15.43
CA ILE A 60 7.26 -8.97 -15.24
C ILE A 60 5.81 -9.23 -15.65
N GLY A 61 5.11 -8.19 -16.11
CA GLY A 61 3.71 -8.26 -16.52
C GLY A 61 2.71 -8.11 -15.38
N THR A 62 1.44 -7.88 -15.74
CA THR A 62 0.37 -7.56 -14.80
C THR A 62 0.05 -8.72 -13.85
N VAL A 63 -0.09 -9.94 -14.36
CA VAL A 63 -0.51 -11.12 -13.57
C VAL A 63 0.51 -11.40 -12.46
N ARG A 64 1.80 -11.54 -12.79
CA ARG A 64 2.86 -11.81 -11.81
C ARG A 64 3.00 -10.69 -10.77
N THR A 65 2.86 -9.43 -11.19
CA THR A 65 2.96 -8.32 -10.24
C THR A 65 1.79 -8.28 -9.25
N VAL A 66 0.56 -8.48 -9.72
CA VAL A 66 -0.63 -8.48 -8.84
C VAL A 66 -0.54 -9.62 -7.83
N LEU A 67 -0.06 -10.80 -8.23
CA LEU A 67 0.13 -11.93 -7.32
C LEU A 67 1.17 -11.66 -6.23
N MET A 68 2.33 -11.10 -6.61
CA MET A 68 3.33 -10.68 -5.63
C MET A 68 2.80 -9.57 -4.72
N PHE A 69 1.97 -8.66 -5.26
CA PHE A 69 1.33 -7.61 -4.48
C PHE A 69 0.31 -8.16 -3.47
N SER A 70 -0.40 -9.24 -3.78
CA SER A 70 -1.29 -9.92 -2.83
C SER A 70 -0.57 -10.43 -1.57
N MET A 71 0.74 -10.66 -1.64
CA MET A 71 1.56 -10.99 -0.46
C MET A 71 1.61 -9.85 0.56
N SER A 72 1.27 -8.62 0.18
CA SER A 72 1.17 -7.48 1.11
C SER A 72 0.24 -7.76 2.30
N SER A 73 -0.82 -8.56 2.12
CA SER A 73 -1.69 -9.00 3.21
C SER A 73 -0.97 -9.85 4.26
N VAL A 74 -0.04 -10.71 3.83
CA VAL A 74 0.78 -11.53 4.74
C VAL A 74 1.73 -10.64 5.54
N PHE A 75 2.40 -9.71 4.87
CA PHE A 75 3.25 -8.72 5.56
C PHE A 75 2.43 -7.82 6.50
N GLY A 76 1.23 -7.41 6.09
CA GLY A 76 0.30 -6.63 6.91
C GLY A 76 -0.05 -7.35 8.21
N LEU A 77 -0.34 -8.65 8.14
CA LEU A 77 -0.58 -9.45 9.35
C LEU A 77 0.68 -9.55 10.23
N ILE A 78 1.84 -9.85 9.64
CA ILE A 78 3.12 -9.91 10.39
C ILE A 78 3.37 -8.60 11.14
N PHE A 79 3.15 -7.46 10.48
CA PHE A 79 3.30 -6.15 11.10
C PHE A 79 2.23 -5.85 12.14
N ALA A 80 0.98 -6.29 11.95
CA ALA A 80 -0.08 -6.15 12.94
C ALA A 80 0.28 -6.90 14.24
N ILE A 81 0.84 -8.11 14.13
CA ILE A 81 1.31 -8.87 15.30
C ILE A 81 2.47 -8.16 15.98
N LEU A 82 3.45 -7.69 15.21
CA LEU A 82 4.67 -7.10 15.75
C LEU A 82 4.41 -5.73 16.41
N PHE A 83 3.62 -4.88 15.78
CA PHE A 83 3.43 -3.49 16.19
C PHE A 83 2.15 -3.26 16.99
N LEU A 84 1.03 -3.87 16.60
CA LEU A 84 -0.26 -3.71 17.29
C LEU A 84 -0.47 -4.76 18.39
N LYS A 85 0.34 -5.83 18.43
CA LYS A 85 0.21 -6.96 19.38
C LYS A 85 -1.17 -7.61 19.33
N GLU A 86 -1.78 -7.67 18.15
CA GLU A 86 -3.06 -8.35 17.96
C GLU A 86 -2.91 -9.88 18.11
N ASP A 87 -3.88 -10.49 18.78
CA ASP A 87 -3.96 -11.94 18.92
C ASP A 87 -4.42 -12.59 17.61
N ILE A 88 -3.57 -13.46 17.08
CA ILE A 88 -3.86 -14.19 15.84
C ILE A 88 -4.82 -15.32 16.15
N ARG A 89 -5.96 -15.36 15.46
CA ARG A 89 -6.86 -16.52 15.51
C ARG A 89 -6.38 -17.61 14.55
N ILE A 90 -6.65 -18.87 14.90
CA ILE A 90 -6.25 -20.04 14.11
C ILE A 90 -6.68 -19.95 12.62
N TYR A 91 -7.81 -19.31 12.33
CA TYR A 91 -8.32 -19.08 10.98
C TYR A 91 -7.40 -18.18 10.13
N GLN A 92 -6.78 -17.17 10.74
CA GLN A 92 -5.84 -16.29 10.04
C GLN A 92 -4.57 -17.05 9.63
N MET A 93 -4.11 -17.96 10.48
CA MET A 93 -2.98 -18.83 10.18
C MET A 93 -3.28 -19.75 8.98
N GLY A 94 -4.50 -20.31 8.91
CA GLY A 94 -4.99 -21.06 7.75
C GLY A 94 -5.06 -20.21 6.47
N ALA A 95 -5.53 -18.97 6.59
CA ALA A 95 -5.59 -18.03 5.46
C ALA A 95 -4.21 -17.69 4.90
N ILE A 96 -3.20 -17.48 5.76
CA ILE A 96 -1.81 -17.29 5.33
C ILE A 96 -1.31 -18.50 4.57
N ALA A 97 -1.54 -19.71 5.08
CA ALA A 97 -1.09 -20.94 4.42
C ALA A 97 -1.69 -21.08 3.02
N ILE A 98 -2.98 -20.75 2.86
CA ILE A 98 -3.68 -20.77 1.56
C ILE A 98 -3.13 -19.68 0.63
N MET A 99 -2.88 -18.46 1.12
CA MET A 99 -2.29 -17.40 0.29
C MET A 99 -0.87 -17.76 -0.16
N MET A 100 -0.04 -18.29 0.75
CA MET A 100 1.33 -18.73 0.45
C MET A 100 1.35 -19.87 -0.58
N SER A 101 0.43 -20.84 -0.47
CA SER A 101 0.34 -21.94 -1.43
C SER A 101 -0.14 -21.44 -2.81
N GLY A 102 -1.10 -20.53 -2.85
CA GLY A 102 -1.56 -19.90 -4.10
C GLY A 102 -0.44 -19.15 -4.83
N ILE A 103 0.36 -18.38 -4.09
CA ILE A 103 1.52 -17.67 -4.65
C ILE A 103 2.58 -18.67 -5.14
N TYR A 104 2.88 -19.71 -4.36
CA TYR A 104 3.86 -20.72 -4.74
C TYR A 104 3.48 -21.47 -6.02
N LEU A 105 2.22 -21.91 -6.14
CA LEU A 105 1.70 -22.61 -7.32
C LEU A 105 1.81 -21.75 -8.58
N MET A 106 1.41 -20.48 -8.50
CA MET A 106 1.43 -19.58 -9.66
C MET A 106 2.83 -19.10 -10.02
N THR A 107 3.77 -19.05 -9.08
CA THR A 107 5.17 -18.70 -9.39
C THR A 107 5.90 -19.84 -10.10
N ARG A 108 5.35 -21.07 -10.04
CA ARG A 108 5.90 -22.26 -10.70
C ARG A 108 5.52 -22.35 -12.19
N GLU A 109 4.60 -21.52 -12.67
CA GLU A 109 4.19 -21.38 -14.08
C GLU A 109 4.85 -20.14 -14.76
#